data_AF-A0AAW9YMI5-F1
#
_entry.id   AF-A0AAW9YMI5-F1
#
_cell.length_a   1.000
_cell.length_b   1.000
_cell.length_c   1.000
_cell.angle_alpha   90.00
_cell.angle_beta   90.00
_cell.angle_gamma   90.00
#
_symmetry.space_group_name_H-M   'P 1'
#
loop_
_entity.id
_entity.type
_entity.pdbx_description
1 polymer ?
#
loop_
_entity_poly.entity_id
_entity_poly.type
_entity_poly.pdbx_seq_one_letter_code
_entity_poly.pdbx_strand_id
1 'polypeptide(L)'
;MVNGDAKVVEKGKGDGIFINTTGVGVIRDDFVTRDDLEDGDEIIINGTLGDHGVAVMSQRAGLDFECQIVSDTTSLDGLIQSIYDNKCQIKTMRDPTRGGAGATLNKWANQYNVAIEIDEANLPVSTEVQSACELLVLDPLYIANEGKFLIACKPSQTQKVLDCLRDHPLGENAQVIATVIKSEQSQVFMKTTFGGKRRVDWLSGE
;
A
#
# COMPACT_ATOMS: atom_id res chain seq x y z
N MET A 1 -13.28 -10.32 -19.83
CA MET A 1 -13.79 -9.04 -20.38
C MET A 1 -15.16 -9.30 -20.98
N VAL A 2 -16.19 -8.54 -20.57
CA VAL A 2 -17.59 -8.76 -21.02
C VAL A 2 -18.08 -7.71 -22.03
N ASN A 3 -17.43 -6.54 -22.08
CA ASN A 3 -17.66 -5.47 -23.05
C ASN A 3 -16.37 -4.62 -23.18
N GLY A 4 -16.23 -3.83 -24.24
CA GLY A 4 -15.09 -2.93 -24.46
C GLY A 4 -15.35 -1.90 -25.56
N ASP A 5 -14.58 -0.83 -25.55
CA ASP A 5 -14.58 0.22 -26.57
C ASP A 5 -13.15 0.50 -27.03
N ALA A 6 -12.98 0.88 -28.29
CA ALA A 6 -11.70 1.26 -28.86
C ALA A 6 -11.81 2.63 -29.53
N LYS A 7 -10.87 3.52 -29.22
CA LYS A 7 -10.76 4.85 -29.81
C LYS A 7 -9.36 5.03 -30.35
N VAL A 8 -9.27 5.51 -31.59
CA VAL A 8 -8.02 5.85 -32.25
C VAL A 8 -7.98 7.37 -32.41
N VAL A 9 -6.86 7.97 -32.02
CA VAL A 9 -6.63 9.41 -32.12
C VAL A 9 -5.49 9.69 -33.09
N GLU A 10 -5.42 10.93 -33.57
CA GLU A 10 -4.35 11.37 -34.45
C GLU A 10 -2.98 11.31 -33.75
N LYS A 11 -1.92 11.21 -34.55
CA LYS A 11 -0.54 11.23 -34.07
C LYS A 11 -0.28 12.47 -33.21
N GLY A 12 0.24 12.26 -32.00
CA GLY A 12 0.53 13.32 -31.03
C GLY A 12 -0.67 13.75 -30.16
N LYS A 13 -1.86 13.16 -30.33
CA LYS A 13 -3.02 13.36 -29.44
C LYS A 13 -3.17 12.27 -28.37
N GLY A 14 -2.31 11.26 -28.39
CA GLY A 14 -2.12 10.29 -27.32
C GLY A 14 -0.65 9.88 -27.26
N ASP A 15 -0.14 9.63 -26.04
CA ASP A 15 1.23 9.20 -25.80
C ASP A 15 1.25 7.67 -25.63
N GLY A 16 1.39 6.94 -26.73
CA GLY A 16 1.30 5.49 -26.75
C GLY A 16 -0.15 4.99 -26.69
N ILE A 17 -0.48 4.21 -25.66
CA ILE A 17 -1.78 3.54 -25.50
C ILE A 17 -2.29 3.78 -24.07
N PHE A 18 -3.53 4.24 -23.95
CA PHE A 18 -4.23 4.31 -22.67
C PHE A 18 -5.25 3.18 -22.59
N ILE A 19 -5.32 2.54 -21.42
CA ILE A 19 -6.27 1.46 -21.15
C ILE A 19 -7.10 1.88 -19.94
N ASN A 20 -8.42 1.87 -20.09
CA ASN A 20 -9.35 2.02 -18.97
C ASN A 20 -10.02 0.66 -18.72
N THR A 21 -10.03 0.25 -17.47
CA THR A 21 -10.76 -0.94 -17.01
C THR A 21 -11.82 -0.53 -16.00
N THR A 22 -12.99 -1.16 -16.07
CA THR A 22 -14.05 -1.01 -15.07
C THR A 22 -14.40 -2.40 -14.57
N GLY A 23 -14.31 -2.59 -13.25
CA GLY A 23 -14.70 -3.83 -12.58
C GLY A 23 -16.09 -3.70 -11.97
N VAL A 24 -16.87 -4.78 -12.01
CA VAL A 24 -18.13 -4.92 -11.27
C VAL A 24 -18.02 -6.17 -10.41
N GLY A 25 -18.39 -6.05 -9.14
CA GLY A 25 -18.37 -7.15 -8.18
C GLY A 25 -19.55 -7.05 -7.22
N VAL A 26 -19.83 -8.15 -6.53
CA VAL A 26 -20.86 -8.21 -5.47
C VAL A 26 -20.15 -8.17 -4.12
N ILE A 27 -20.55 -7.22 -3.28
CA ILE A 27 -20.07 -7.16 -1.90
C ILE A 27 -20.84 -8.23 -1.10
N ARG A 28 -20.11 -9.08 -0.38
CA ARG A 28 -20.73 -10.12 0.46
C ARG A 28 -21.32 -9.48 1.72
N ASP A 29 -22.34 -10.09 2.32
CA ASP A 29 -22.94 -9.57 3.56
C ASP A 29 -21.97 -9.65 4.77
N ASP A 30 -21.03 -10.60 4.72
CA ASP A 30 -19.94 -10.76 5.70
C ASP A 30 -18.70 -9.91 5.35
N PHE A 31 -18.82 -9.06 4.33
CA PHE A 31 -17.74 -8.17 3.92
C PHE A 31 -17.63 -7.01 4.90
N VAL A 32 -16.51 -6.98 5.63
CA VAL A 32 -16.12 -5.81 6.39
C VAL A 32 -16.00 -4.63 5.43
N THR A 33 -16.63 -3.49 5.71
CA THR A 33 -15.94 -2.21 5.52
C THR A 33 -16.65 -1.06 6.25
N ARG A 34 -15.83 -0.26 6.94
CA ARG A 34 -16.11 1.06 7.56
C ARG A 34 -16.38 1.06 9.06
N ASP A 35 -15.74 0.15 9.79
CA ASP A 35 -15.55 0.40 11.22
C ASP A 35 -14.58 1.59 11.39
N ASP A 36 -14.83 2.41 12.41
CA ASP A 36 -13.92 3.48 12.77
C ASP A 36 -12.58 2.93 13.22
N LEU A 37 -11.51 3.68 12.91
CA LEU A 37 -10.21 3.43 13.48
C LEU A 37 -10.18 3.95 14.92
N GLU A 38 -9.75 3.08 15.83
CA GLU A 38 -9.71 3.31 17.27
C GLU A 38 -8.26 3.25 17.76
N ASP A 39 -8.03 3.81 18.95
CA ASP A 39 -6.73 3.75 19.62
C ASP A 39 -6.20 2.32 19.71
N GLY A 40 -4.95 2.13 19.29
CA GLY A 40 -4.29 0.83 19.31
C GLY A 40 -4.58 -0.07 18.12
N ASP A 41 -5.46 0.27 17.17
CA ASP A 41 -5.60 -0.52 15.94
C ASP A 41 -4.25 -0.61 15.20
N GLU A 42 -3.94 -1.78 14.69
CA GLU A 42 -2.70 -2.05 13.97
C GLU A 42 -2.93 -2.07 12.47
N ILE A 43 -1.99 -1.48 11.73
CA ILE A 43 -2.01 -1.36 10.28
C ILE A 43 -0.95 -2.28 9.69
N ILE A 44 -1.40 -3.18 8.84
CA ILE A 44 -0.60 -4.23 8.20
C ILE A 44 -0.50 -3.92 6.70
N ILE A 45 0.68 -4.11 6.12
CA ILE A 45 0.87 -4.25 4.67
C ILE A 45 1.07 -5.72 4.32
N ASN A 46 0.62 -6.17 3.14
CA ASN A 46 0.80 -7.55 2.70
C ASN A 46 2.19 -7.87 2.15
N GLY A 47 3.06 -6.89 1.93
CA GLY A 47 4.39 -7.15 1.36
C GLY A 47 5.26 -5.91 1.29
N THR A 48 6.33 -5.99 0.51
CA THR A 48 7.32 -4.90 0.35
C THR A 48 6.72 -3.61 -0.21
N LEU A 49 7.38 -2.48 0.01
CA LEU A 49 7.00 -1.17 -0.51
C LEU A 49 7.89 -0.75 -1.68
N GLY A 50 7.28 -0.12 -2.69
CA GLY A 50 7.97 0.65 -3.73
C GLY A 50 8.39 -0.13 -4.97
N ASP A 51 8.14 -1.44 -5.03
CA ASP A 51 8.62 -2.31 -6.12
C ASP A 51 8.15 -1.82 -7.51
N HIS A 52 6.85 -1.55 -7.70
CA HIS A 52 6.33 -1.09 -8.99
C HIS A 52 6.92 0.26 -9.43
N GLY A 53 6.79 1.29 -8.58
CA GLY A 53 7.25 2.62 -8.98
C GLY A 53 8.76 2.67 -9.23
N VAL A 54 9.56 1.96 -8.43
CA VAL A 54 11.02 1.88 -8.66
C VAL A 54 11.34 1.11 -9.93
N ALA A 55 10.66 -0.01 -10.23
CA ALA A 55 10.85 -0.74 -11.48
C ALA A 55 10.61 0.16 -12.70
N VAL A 56 9.51 0.91 -12.70
CA VAL A 56 9.16 1.85 -13.78
C VAL A 56 10.18 3.00 -13.89
N MET A 57 10.58 3.60 -12.76
CA MET A 57 11.53 4.72 -12.74
C MET A 57 12.93 4.29 -13.19
N SER A 58 13.39 3.14 -12.74
CA SER A 58 14.69 2.56 -13.13
C SER A 58 14.77 2.36 -14.64
N GLN A 59 13.71 1.80 -15.24
CA GLN A 59 13.63 1.60 -16.68
C GLN A 59 13.61 2.92 -17.46
N ARG A 60 12.93 3.96 -16.95
CA ARG A 60 12.89 5.30 -17.58
C ARG A 60 14.21 6.06 -17.47
N ALA A 61 14.90 5.92 -16.35
CA ALA A 61 16.18 6.59 -16.11
C ALA A 61 17.36 5.88 -16.80
N GLY A 62 17.15 4.68 -17.36
CA GLY A 62 18.22 3.87 -17.94
C GLY A 62 19.22 3.38 -16.88
N LEU A 63 18.74 3.17 -15.65
CA LEU A 63 19.56 2.65 -14.56
C LEU A 63 19.59 1.13 -14.63
N ASP A 64 20.74 0.58 -15.02
CA ASP A 64 20.99 -0.86 -14.96
C ASP A 64 21.56 -1.20 -13.57
N PHE A 65 20.69 -1.71 -12.70
CA PHE A 65 21.10 -2.36 -11.45
C PHE A 65 21.56 -3.81 -11.77
N GLU A 66 22.52 -4.35 -11.00
CA GLU A 66 22.96 -5.75 -11.17
C GLU A 66 21.80 -6.74 -10.98
N CYS A 67 20.79 -6.38 -10.18
CA CYS A 67 19.55 -7.13 -10.01
C CYS A 67 18.38 -6.29 -10.53
N GLN A 68 17.55 -6.86 -11.42
CA GLN A 68 16.39 -6.17 -11.96
C GLN A 68 15.27 -6.10 -10.92
N ILE A 69 14.90 -4.89 -10.51
CA ILE A 69 13.71 -4.64 -9.70
C ILE A 69 12.48 -4.88 -10.58
N VAL A 70 11.66 -5.87 -10.21
CA VAL A 70 10.45 -6.25 -10.94
C VAL A 70 9.25 -5.60 -10.29
N SER A 71 8.32 -5.11 -11.11
CA SER A 71 7.06 -4.56 -10.60
C SER A 71 6.24 -5.63 -9.87
N ASP A 72 5.59 -5.22 -8.78
CA ASP A 72 4.68 -6.07 -8.01
C ASP A 72 3.27 -6.22 -8.59
N THR A 73 2.98 -5.66 -9.78
CA THR A 73 1.63 -5.68 -10.36
C THR A 73 1.08 -7.11 -10.44
N THR A 74 0.02 -7.38 -9.68
CA THR A 74 -0.60 -8.71 -9.60
C THR A 74 -2.05 -8.62 -9.14
N SER A 75 -2.82 -9.68 -9.39
CA SER A 75 -4.17 -9.79 -8.83
C SER A 75 -4.10 -10.16 -7.35
N LEU A 76 -4.83 -9.42 -6.52
CA LEU A 76 -4.89 -9.63 -5.07
C LEU A 76 -6.15 -10.38 -4.63
N ASP A 77 -7.04 -10.73 -5.56
CA ASP A 77 -8.30 -11.42 -5.29
C ASP A 77 -8.12 -12.73 -4.52
N GLY A 78 -7.16 -13.57 -4.89
CA GLY A 78 -6.87 -14.82 -4.19
C GLY A 78 -6.39 -14.62 -2.75
N LEU A 79 -5.51 -13.64 -2.53
CA LEU A 79 -5.04 -13.28 -1.19
C LEU A 79 -6.16 -12.68 -0.34
N ILE A 80 -6.98 -11.80 -0.92
CA ILE A 80 -8.12 -11.20 -0.23
C ILE A 80 -9.17 -12.27 0.09
N GLN A 81 -9.37 -13.27 -0.78
CA GLN A 81 -10.26 -14.39 -0.53
C GLN A 81 -9.81 -15.23 0.68
N SER A 82 -8.49 -15.43 0.86
CA SER A 82 -7.98 -16.19 2.01
C SER A 82 -8.30 -15.52 3.35
N ILE A 83 -8.29 -14.18 3.41
CA ILE A 83 -8.69 -13.40 4.60
C ILE A 83 -10.13 -13.72 4.98
N TYR A 84 -11.03 -13.80 3.99
CA TYR A 84 -12.45 -14.14 4.23
C TYR A 84 -12.63 -15.59 4.64
N ASP A 85 -11.97 -16.53 3.95
CA ASP A 85 -12.11 -17.96 4.23
C ASP A 85 -11.61 -18.32 5.63
N ASN A 86 -10.57 -17.61 6.11
CA ASN A 86 -10.05 -17.73 7.47
C ASN A 86 -10.84 -16.90 8.52
N LYS A 87 -11.87 -16.16 8.09
CA LYS A 87 -12.71 -15.30 8.96
C LYS A 87 -11.86 -14.30 9.75
N CYS A 88 -10.86 -13.71 9.11
CA CYS A 88 -10.06 -12.65 9.71
C CYS A 88 -10.93 -11.40 9.89
N GLN A 89 -10.93 -10.80 11.08
CA GLN A 89 -11.68 -9.57 11.32
C GLN A 89 -10.76 -8.38 11.09
N ILE A 90 -11.00 -7.69 9.98
CA ILE A 90 -10.37 -6.42 9.63
C ILE A 90 -11.39 -5.28 9.84
N LYS A 91 -10.95 -4.02 9.81
CA LYS A 91 -11.82 -2.83 9.90
C LYS A 91 -11.95 -2.10 8.56
N THR A 92 -10.82 -1.94 7.88
CA THR A 92 -10.72 -1.29 6.57
C THR A 92 -9.53 -1.85 5.79
N MET A 93 -9.60 -1.74 4.47
CA MET A 93 -8.57 -2.15 3.53
C MET A 93 -8.42 -1.11 2.41
N ARG A 94 -7.19 -0.84 1.97
CA ARG A 94 -6.94 0.06 0.84
C ARG A 94 -5.61 -0.23 0.15
N ASP A 95 -5.61 -0.19 -1.17
CA ASP A 95 -4.43 -0.29 -2.02
C ASP A 95 -3.58 1.01 -1.99
N PRO A 96 -2.26 0.96 -1.69
CA PRO A 96 -1.35 2.11 -1.72
C PRO A 96 -0.77 2.35 -3.12
N THR A 97 -1.66 2.64 -4.08
CA THR A 97 -1.30 2.99 -5.48
C THR A 97 -0.73 4.40 -5.56
N ARG A 98 -1.44 5.37 -6.14
CA ARG A 98 -0.91 6.72 -6.32
C ARG A 98 -0.67 7.43 -4.98
N GLY A 99 0.55 7.96 -4.80
CA GLY A 99 1.03 8.55 -3.54
C GLY A 99 1.46 7.54 -2.47
N GLY A 100 1.40 6.25 -2.77
CA GLY A 100 1.93 5.18 -1.94
C GLY A 100 1.21 4.99 -0.60
N ALA A 101 1.91 4.34 0.33
CA ALA A 101 1.42 4.12 1.69
C ALA A 101 1.27 5.44 2.45
N GLY A 102 2.16 6.40 2.25
CA GLY A 102 2.12 7.73 2.88
C GLY A 102 0.82 8.47 2.61
N ALA A 103 0.38 8.54 1.34
CA ALA A 103 -0.90 9.17 0.99
C ALA A 103 -2.09 8.36 1.51
N THR A 104 -2.01 7.03 1.50
CA THR A 104 -3.09 6.16 1.99
C THR A 104 -3.31 6.31 3.49
N LEU A 105 -2.23 6.31 4.26
CA LEU A 105 -2.28 6.54 5.71
C LEU A 105 -2.76 7.95 6.04
N ASN A 106 -2.33 8.98 5.29
CA ASN A 106 -2.85 10.33 5.48
C ASN A 106 -4.35 10.43 5.16
N LYS A 107 -4.85 9.73 4.13
CA LYS A 107 -6.30 9.61 3.86
C LYS A 107 -7.03 9.01 5.06
N TRP A 108 -6.51 7.92 5.62
CA TRP A 108 -7.12 7.28 6.80
C TRP A 108 -7.07 8.17 8.04
N ALA A 109 -5.93 8.79 8.35
CA ALA A 109 -5.80 9.71 9.48
C ALA A 109 -6.86 10.82 9.42
N ASN A 110 -7.04 11.44 8.25
CA ASN A 110 -8.05 12.49 8.06
C ASN A 110 -9.48 11.97 8.03
N GLN A 111 -9.73 10.82 7.38
CA GLN A 111 -11.06 10.24 7.26
C GLN A 111 -11.63 9.81 8.63
N TYR A 112 -10.80 9.18 9.46
CA TYR A 112 -11.20 8.64 10.76
C TYR A 112 -10.91 9.58 11.93
N ASN A 113 -10.32 10.75 11.67
CA ASN A 113 -9.91 11.73 12.67
C ASN A 113 -9.00 11.15 13.76
N VAL A 114 -7.91 10.49 13.35
CA VAL A 114 -6.94 9.83 14.22
C VAL A 114 -5.51 10.23 13.86
N ALA A 115 -4.57 9.99 14.78
CA ALA A 115 -3.16 9.96 14.43
C ALA A 115 -2.72 8.54 14.06
N ILE A 116 -1.69 8.44 13.22
CA ILE A 116 -1.07 7.16 12.85
C ILE A 116 0.44 7.26 13.06
N GLU A 117 1.00 6.36 13.88
CA GLU A 117 2.45 6.21 14.07
C GLU A 117 2.96 5.04 13.24
N ILE A 118 3.80 5.34 12.25
CA ILE A 118 4.56 4.35 11.47
C ILE A 118 5.83 3.99 12.25
N ASP A 119 6.20 2.70 12.27
CA ASP A 119 7.50 2.24 12.74
C ASP A 119 8.42 1.99 11.54
N GLU A 120 9.43 2.86 11.36
CA GLU A 120 10.38 2.75 10.24
C GLU A 120 11.10 1.40 10.23
N ALA A 121 11.41 0.84 11.41
CA ALA A 121 12.11 -0.44 11.52
C ALA A 121 11.27 -1.62 11.00
N ASN A 122 9.95 -1.44 10.91
CA ASN A 122 9.02 -2.47 10.45
C ASN A 122 8.55 -2.26 9.01
N LEU A 123 9.08 -1.28 8.27
CA LEU A 123 8.73 -1.11 6.86
C LEU A 123 9.41 -2.21 6.02
N PRO A 124 8.66 -3.10 5.36
CA PRO A 124 9.26 -4.09 4.47
C PRO A 124 9.70 -3.38 3.18
N VAL A 125 11.00 -3.16 3.02
CA VAL A 125 11.58 -2.60 1.79
C VAL A 125 12.75 -3.50 1.39
N SER A 126 12.79 -3.94 0.13
CA SER A 126 13.91 -4.74 -0.37
C SER A 126 15.18 -3.90 -0.44
N THR A 127 16.34 -4.54 -0.33
CA THR A 127 17.64 -3.84 -0.38
C THR A 127 17.83 -3.11 -1.72
N GLU A 128 17.33 -3.70 -2.81
CA GLU A 128 17.37 -3.14 -4.15
C GLU A 128 16.51 -1.87 -4.25
N VAL A 129 15.27 -1.93 -3.75
CA VAL A 129 14.37 -0.77 -3.73
C VAL A 129 14.93 0.34 -2.85
N GLN A 130 15.46 0.00 -1.67
CA GLN A 130 16.11 0.95 -0.77
C GLN A 130 17.29 1.65 -1.47
N SER A 131 18.17 0.89 -2.11
CA SER A 131 19.34 1.43 -2.82
C SER A 131 18.93 2.35 -3.98
N ALA A 132 17.90 1.97 -4.73
CA ALA A 132 17.37 2.79 -5.81
C ALA A 132 16.72 4.09 -5.29
N CYS A 133 15.99 4.01 -4.16
CA CYS A 133 15.40 5.18 -3.52
C CYS A 133 16.48 6.16 -3.04
N GLU A 134 17.56 5.66 -2.44
CA GLU A 134 18.69 6.50 -2.02
C GLU A 134 19.36 7.21 -3.21
N LEU A 135 19.60 6.49 -4.31
CA LEU A 135 20.22 7.04 -5.51
C LEU A 135 19.33 8.08 -6.21
N LEU A 136 18.02 7.86 -6.22
CA LEU A 136 17.02 8.72 -6.86
C LEU A 136 16.48 9.82 -5.92
N VAL A 137 16.91 9.83 -4.65
CA VAL A 137 16.41 10.73 -3.60
C VAL A 137 14.88 10.63 -3.46
N LEU A 138 14.39 9.39 -3.42
CA LEU A 138 12.99 9.04 -3.24
C LEU A 138 12.77 8.43 -1.86
N ASP A 139 11.52 8.46 -1.42
CA ASP A 139 11.09 7.84 -0.18
C ASP A 139 10.05 6.75 -0.50
N PRO A 140 10.30 5.48 -0.13
CA PRO A 140 9.48 4.34 -0.52
C PRO A 140 8.03 4.45 -0.05
N LEU A 141 7.74 5.21 1.01
CA LEU A 141 6.37 5.44 1.47
C LEU A 141 5.50 6.15 0.43
N TYR A 142 6.10 6.93 -0.45
CA TYR A 142 5.41 7.75 -1.44
C TYR A 142 5.43 7.14 -2.86
N ILE A 143 6.05 5.97 -3.01
CA ILE A 143 6.14 5.26 -4.27
C ILE A 143 4.92 4.35 -4.43
N ALA A 144 4.36 4.33 -5.64
CA ALA A 144 3.19 3.53 -5.96
C ALA A 144 3.47 2.03 -5.94
N ASN A 145 2.48 1.27 -5.47
CA ASN A 145 2.45 -0.19 -5.44
C ASN A 145 1.22 -0.67 -6.22
N GLU A 146 1.35 -1.74 -7.00
CA GLU A 146 0.27 -2.27 -7.84
C GLU A 146 -0.06 -3.73 -7.51
N GLY A 147 0.52 -4.26 -6.42
CA GLY A 147 0.27 -5.60 -5.89
C GLY A 147 0.23 -5.62 -4.36
N LYS A 148 -0.18 -4.50 -3.75
CA LYS A 148 -0.20 -4.35 -2.29
C LYS A 148 -1.52 -3.77 -1.80
N PHE A 149 -1.83 -4.01 -0.54
CA PHE A 149 -2.87 -3.34 0.23
C PHE A 149 -2.41 -3.12 1.67
N LEU A 150 -3.03 -2.13 2.30
CA LEU A 150 -3.02 -1.90 3.74
C LEU A 150 -4.32 -2.44 4.34
N ILE A 151 -4.23 -3.04 5.52
CA ILE A 151 -5.34 -3.47 6.37
C ILE A 151 -5.20 -2.79 7.73
N ALA A 152 -6.30 -2.31 8.30
CA ALA A 152 -6.36 -2.01 9.73
C ALA A 152 -7.18 -3.06 10.47
N CYS A 153 -6.73 -3.48 11.65
CA CYS A 153 -7.44 -4.43 12.50
C CYS A 153 -7.17 -4.17 13.98
N LYS A 154 -8.00 -4.75 14.86
CA LYS A 154 -7.77 -4.68 16.31
C LYS A 154 -6.51 -5.50 16.67
N PRO A 155 -5.76 -5.14 17.74
CA PRO A 155 -4.61 -5.90 18.21
C PRO A 155 -4.89 -7.40 18.43
N SER A 156 -6.11 -7.74 18.86
CA SER A 156 -6.53 -9.13 19.06
C SER A 156 -6.68 -9.95 17.77
N GLN A 157 -6.66 -9.31 16.61
CA GLN A 157 -6.78 -9.93 15.28
C GLN A 157 -5.47 -9.93 14.50
N THR A 158 -4.51 -9.10 14.87
CA THR A 158 -3.25 -8.87 14.14
C THR A 158 -2.53 -10.15 13.81
N GLN A 159 -2.26 -11.02 14.79
CA GLN A 159 -1.52 -12.25 14.54
C GLN A 159 -2.26 -13.16 13.57
N LYS A 160 -3.59 -13.29 13.72
CA LYS A 160 -4.42 -14.08 12.82
C LYS A 160 -4.38 -13.55 11.39
N VAL A 161 -4.43 -12.23 11.21
CA VAL A 161 -4.33 -11.59 9.89
C VAL A 161 -2.94 -11.84 9.31
N LEU A 162 -1.87 -11.63 10.07
CA LEU A 162 -0.50 -11.87 9.60
C LEU A 162 -0.28 -13.32 9.19
N ASP A 163 -0.70 -14.29 10.00
CA ASP A 163 -0.57 -15.72 9.68
C ASP A 163 -1.31 -16.04 8.39
N CYS A 164 -2.56 -15.57 8.26
CA CYS A 164 -3.36 -15.74 7.06
C CYS A 164 -2.73 -15.13 5.80
N LEU A 165 -2.07 -13.97 5.92
CA LEU A 165 -1.38 -13.33 4.80
C LEU A 165 -0.11 -14.13 4.44
N ARG A 166 0.70 -14.49 5.44
CA ARG A 166 1.99 -15.17 5.25
C ARG A 166 1.86 -16.61 4.74
N ASP A 167 0.70 -17.24 4.92
CA ASP A 167 0.37 -18.53 4.31
C ASP A 167 0.14 -18.45 2.79
N HIS A 168 0.10 -17.25 2.21
CA HIS A 168 -0.08 -17.02 0.78
C HIS A 168 1.17 -16.37 0.16
N PRO A 169 1.59 -16.76 -1.06
CA PRO A 169 2.82 -16.24 -1.68
C PRO A 169 2.90 -14.71 -1.81
N LEU A 170 1.75 -14.07 -2.09
CA LEU A 170 1.64 -12.60 -2.16
C LEU A 170 1.65 -11.88 -0.80
N GLY A 171 1.75 -12.63 0.29
CA GLY A 171 1.69 -12.15 1.68
C GLY A 171 2.90 -12.55 2.54
N GLU A 172 3.90 -13.21 1.96
CA GLU A 172 5.08 -13.75 2.68
C GLU A 172 5.80 -12.67 3.51
N ASN A 173 5.86 -11.45 2.99
CA ASN A 173 6.49 -10.28 3.62
C ASN A 173 5.48 -9.39 4.37
N ALA A 174 4.30 -9.91 4.73
CA ALA A 174 3.31 -9.13 5.45
C ALA A 174 3.82 -8.70 6.84
N GLN A 175 3.58 -7.44 7.19
CA GLN A 175 4.13 -6.84 8.41
C GLN A 175 3.22 -5.74 8.95
N VAL A 176 3.14 -5.63 10.28
CA VAL A 176 2.55 -4.46 10.95
C VAL A 176 3.52 -3.29 10.78
N ILE A 177 3.07 -2.23 10.12
CA ILE A 177 3.90 -1.06 9.80
C ILE A 177 3.52 0.16 10.64
N ALA A 178 2.31 0.20 11.20
CA ALA A 178 1.84 1.37 11.93
C ALA A 178 0.77 1.02 12.96
N THR A 179 0.57 1.93 13.91
CA THR A 179 -0.46 1.85 14.94
C THR A 179 -1.27 3.14 14.96
N VAL A 180 -2.59 3.01 15.11
CA VAL A 180 -3.51 4.14 15.30
C VAL A 180 -3.37 4.65 16.72
N ILE A 181 -3.26 5.97 16.85
CA ILE A 181 -3.14 6.67 18.13
C ILE A 181 -4.29 7.67 18.24
N LYS A 182 -5.00 7.63 19.37
CA LYS A 182 -6.01 8.64 19.68
C LYS A 182 -5.36 10.01 19.78
N SER A 183 -5.80 10.94 18.94
CA SER A 183 -5.31 12.31 18.92
C SER A 183 -6.43 13.26 18.56
N GLU A 184 -6.35 14.50 19.05
CA GLU A 184 -7.22 15.59 18.61
C GLU A 184 -6.81 16.13 17.23
N GLN A 185 -5.64 15.72 16.72
CA GLN A 185 -5.11 16.14 15.42
C GLN A 185 -4.93 14.95 14.49
N SER A 186 -5.54 15.03 13.31
CA SER A 186 -5.34 14.09 12.22
C SER A 186 -3.95 14.26 11.63
N GLN A 187 -3.05 13.30 11.85
CA GLN A 187 -1.67 13.36 11.35
C GLN A 187 -1.01 11.99 11.26
N VAL A 188 -0.03 11.88 10.37
CA VAL A 188 0.83 10.70 10.26
C VAL A 188 2.25 11.10 10.64
N PHE A 189 2.87 10.32 11.52
CA PHE A 189 4.28 10.46 11.84
C PHE A 189 4.95 9.10 11.85
N MET A 190 6.26 9.12 11.64
CA MET A 190 7.08 7.93 11.60
C MET A 190 8.13 8.02 12.70
N LYS A 191 8.16 7.01 13.56
CA LYS A 191 9.24 6.77 14.49
C LYS A 191 10.43 6.25 13.70
N THR A 192 11.53 6.98 13.71
CA THR A 192 12.73 6.60 12.97
C THR A 192 13.51 5.54 13.72
N THR A 193 14.33 4.79 12.99
CA THR A 193 15.30 3.82 13.52
C THR A 193 16.29 4.43 14.52
N PHE A 194 16.50 5.75 14.45
CA PHE A 194 17.33 6.53 15.38
C PHE A 194 16.57 7.03 16.62
N GLY A 195 15.29 6.67 16.79
CA GLY A 195 14.45 7.04 17.92
C GLY A 195 13.79 8.42 17.83
N GLY A 196 13.97 9.13 16.70
CA GLY A 196 13.29 10.39 16.43
C GLY A 196 11.87 10.19 15.91
N LYS A 197 11.13 11.30 15.74
CA LYS A 197 9.84 11.31 15.04
C LYS A 197 9.92 12.29 13.86
N ARG A 198 9.53 11.84 12.67
CA ARG A 198 9.31 12.73 11.51
C ARG A 198 7.85 12.72 11.11
N ARG A 199 7.34 13.87 10.64
CA ARG A 199 6.00 13.94 10.05
C ARG A 199 6.02 13.32 8.66
N VAL A 200 4.98 12.55 8.33
CA VAL A 200 4.75 11.99 6.99
C VAL A 200 3.61 12.78 6.40
N ASP A 201 3.95 13.84 5.67
CA ASP A 201 2.98 14.75 5.08
C ASP A 201 2.37 14.20 3.78
N TRP A 202 1.34 14.88 3.29
CA TRP A 202 0.89 14.69 1.93
C TRP A 202 2.03 15.02 0.95
N LEU A 203 2.13 14.25 -0.14
CA LEU A 203 2.94 14.67 -1.28
C LEU A 203 2.43 16.02 -1.79
N SER A 204 3.32 17.00 -1.84
CA SER A 204 3.05 18.30 -2.44
C SER A 204 2.84 18.12 -3.95
N GLY A 205 1.60 18.23 -4.43
CA GLY A 205 1.31 18.39 -5.86
C GLY A 205 0.57 17.26 -6.59
N GLU A 206 -0.37 16.58 -5.94
CA GLU A 206 -1.41 15.80 -6.64
C GLU A 206 -2.81 16.36 -6.50
#